data_AF-A0A7X1KKF5-F1
#
_entry.id   AF-A0A7X1KKF5-F1
#
_cell.length_a   1.000
_cell.length_b   1.000
_cell.length_c   1.000
_cell.angle_alpha   90.00
_cell.angle_beta   90.00
_cell.angle_gamma   90.00
#
_symmetry.space_group_name_H-M   'P 1'
#
loop_
_entity.id
_entity.type
_entity.pdbx_description
1 polymer ?
#
loop_
_entity_poly.entity_id
_entity_poly.type
_entity_poly.pdbx_seq_one_letter_code
_entity_poly.pdbx_strand_id
1 'polypeptide(L)' 'MKFDFYAFIAEAEQRKRNLGILDDPAATEALRNKGGARTPRKRAMLERMKQRARAVGRKPITAHY' A
#
# COMPACT_ATOMS: atom_id res chain seq x y z
N MET A 1 17.33 24.83 15.67
CA MET A 1 16.48 24.96 14.46
C MET A 1 15.24 24.12 14.66
N LYS A 2 14.04 24.70 14.62
CA LYS A 2 12.79 23.93 14.73
C LYS A 2 12.44 23.43 13.34
N PHE A 3 12.31 22.12 13.17
CA PHE A 3 11.91 21.54 11.90
C PHE A 3 10.45 21.90 11.61
N ASP A 4 10.20 22.45 10.44
CA ASP A 4 8.85 22.70 9.94
C ASP A 4 8.47 21.60 8.96
N PHE A 5 7.62 20.69 9.44
CA PHE A 5 7.12 19.58 8.65
C PHE A 5 6.32 20.04 7.43
N TYR A 6 5.54 21.11 7.55
CA TYR A 6 4.67 21.56 6.45
C TYR A 6 5.47 22.23 5.34
N ALA A 7 6.50 23.02 5.71
CA ALA A 7 7.42 23.59 4.73
C ALA A 7 8.18 22.50 3.96
N PHE A 8 8.64 21.45 4.66
CA PHE A 8 9.30 20.30 4.04
C PHE A 8 8.38 19.56 3.05
N ILE A 9 7.11 19.32 3.41
CA ILE A 9 6.16 18.65 2.52
C ILE A 9 5.89 19.48 1.26
N ALA A 10 5.71 20.80 1.41
CA ALA A 10 5.49 21.68 0.27
C ALA A 10 6.67 21.67 -0.72
N GLU A 11 7.90 21.70 -0.20
CA GLU A 11 9.13 21.60 -1.00
C GLU A 11 9.23 20.25 -1.73
N ALA A 12 8.90 19.15 -1.05
CA ALA A 12 8.92 17.82 -1.64
C ALA A 12 7.92 17.68 -2.79
N GLU A 13 6.69 18.17 -2.61
CA GLU A 13 5.66 18.17 -3.66
C GLU A 13 6.07 19.03 -4.87
N GLN A 14 6.68 20.19 -4.63
CA GLN A 14 7.19 21.02 -5.72
C GLN A 14 8.32 20.31 -6.49
N ARG A 15 9.23 19.62 -5.79
CA ARG A 15 10.30 18.83 -6.42
C ARG A 15 9.74 17.69 -7.27
N LYS A 16 8.73 16.96 -6.78
CA LYS A 16 8.06 15.91 -7.56
C LYS A 16 7.48 16.47 -8.86
N ARG A 17 6.78 17.61 -8.80
CA ARG A 17 6.22 18.29 -9.98
C ARG A 17 7.31 18.69 -10.98
N ASN A 18 8.42 19.27 -10.51
CA ASN A 18 9.55 19.65 -11.36
C ASN A 18 10.19 18.44 -12.06
N LEU A 19 10.14 17.26 -11.43
CA LEU A 19 10.60 15.99 -12.01
C LEU A 19 9.56 15.30 -12.91
N GLY A 20 8.37 15.90 -13.08
CA GLY A 20 7.27 15.28 -13.82
C GLY A 20 6.65 14.07 -13.11
N ILE A 21 6.96 13.87 -11.82
CA ILE A 21 6.37 12.83 -10.97
C ILE A 21 5.01 13.36 -10.50
N LEU A 22 4.03 13.24 -11.39
CA LEU A 22 2.65 13.60 -11.09
C LEU A 22 1.97 12.37 -10.49
N ASP A 23 1.60 12.47 -9.22
CA ASP A 23 0.81 11.46 -8.52
C ASP A 23 -0.63 11.48 -9.06
N ASP A 24 -0.83 10.92 -10.26
CA ASP A 24 -2.16 10.65 -10.79
C ASP A 24 -2.83 9.54 -9.94
N PRO A 25 -4.06 9.75 -9.46
CA PRO A 25 -4.81 8.73 -8.74
C PRO A 25 -4.90 7.40 -9.50
N ALA A 26 -5.02 7.41 -10.83
CA ALA A 26 -5.09 6.18 -11.61
C ALA A 26 -3.73 5.47 -11.68
N ALA A 27 -2.63 6.19 -11.90
CA ALA A 27 -1.27 5.65 -11.81
C ALA A 27 -0.94 5.07 -10.43
N THR A 28 -1.31 5.78 -9.37
CA THR A 28 -1.14 5.32 -7.98
C THR A 28 -1.89 4.00 -7.74
N GLU A 29 -3.13 3.92 -8.21
CA GLU A 29 -3.95 2.72 -8.04
C GLU A 29 -3.47 1.56 -8.92
N ALA A 30 -2.83 1.83 -10.06
CA ALA A 30 -2.20 0.81 -10.91
C ALA A 30 -0.92 0.23 -10.28
N LEU A 31 -0.13 1.05 -9.59
CA LEU A 31 1.10 0.63 -8.90
C LEU A 31 0.82 -0.11 -7.58
N ARG A 32 -0.41 -0.04 -7.06
CA ARG A 32 -0.79 -0.71 -5.83
C ARG A 32 -0.65 -2.23 -5.99
N ASN A 33 0.01 -2.89 -5.05
CA ASN A 33 0.08 -4.34 -5.03
C ASN A 33 -1.29 -4.94 -4.65
N LYS A 34 -2.16 -5.08 -5.65
CA LYS A 34 -3.47 -5.72 -5.50
C LYS A 34 -3.32 -7.21 -5.28
N GLY A 35 -2.21 -7.83 -5.67
CA GLY A 35 -2.02 -9.28 -5.47
C GLY A 35 -2.71 -10.14 -6.52
N GLY A 36 -3.18 -9.55 -7.63
CA GLY A 36 -3.69 -10.28 -8.79
C GLY A 36 -2.67 -11.29 -9.35
N ALA A 37 -1.38 -10.95 -9.31
CA ALA A 37 -0.28 -11.83 -9.74
C ALA A 37 0.13 -12.89 -8.69
N ARG A 38 -0.60 -13.07 -7.58
CA ARG A 38 -0.26 -14.09 -6.59
C ARG A 38 -0.39 -15.50 -7.18
N THR A 39 0.63 -16.32 -6.95
CA THR A 39 0.60 -17.74 -7.32
C THR A 39 -0.47 -18.51 -6.51
N PRO A 40 -0.98 -19.64 -7.03
CA PRO A 40 -1.90 -20.51 -6.28
C PRO A 40 -1.36 -20.90 -4.89
N ARG A 41 -0.05 -21.19 -4.79
CA ARG A 41 0.64 -21.49 -3.53
C ARG A 41 0.53 -20.35 -2.53
N LYS A 42 0.75 -19.10 -2.97
CA LYS A 42 0.64 -17.92 -2.10
C LYS A 42 -0.80 -17.72 -1.62
N ARG A 43 -1.79 -17.91 -2.49
CA ARG A 43 -3.23 -17.81 -2.13
C ARG A 43 -3.60 -18.82 -1.05
N ALA A 44 -3.24 -20.09 -1.22
CA ALA A 44 -3.50 -21.14 -0.24
C ALA A 44 -2.84 -20.85 1.12
N MET A 45 -1.61 -20.32 1.11
CA MET A 45 -0.93 -19.91 2.35
C MET A 45 -1.67 -18.80 3.09
N LEU A 46 -2.14 -17.77 2.38
CA LEU A 46 -2.89 -16.66 2.98
C LEU A 46 -4.24 -17.13 3.54
N GLU A 47 -4.90 -18.08 2.90
CA GLU A 47 -6.16 -18.63 3.41
C GLU A 47 -5.97 -19.39 4.73
N ARG A 48 -4.92 -20.20 4.84
CA ARG A 48 -4.55 -20.85 6.11
C ARG A 48 -4.28 -19.82 7.22
N MET A 49 -3.64 -18.70 6.89
CA MET A 49 -3.41 -17.61 7.85
C MET A 49 -4.73 -16.98 8.31
N LYS A 50 -5.67 -16.73 7.39
CA LYS A 50 -7.01 -16.21 7.73
C LYS A 50 -7.76 -17.16 8.65
N GLN A 51 -7.73 -18.46 8.37
CA GLN A 51 -8.35 -19.49 9.20
C GLN A 51 -7.77 -19.50 10.63
N ARG A 52 -6.43 -19.46 10.77
CA ARG A 52 -5.79 -19.37 12.10
C ARG A 52 -6.17 -18.11 12.86
N ALA A 53 -6.24 -16.97 12.19
CA ALA A 53 -6.68 -15.73 12.82
C ALA A 53 -8.12 -15.83 13.35
N ARG A 54 -9.03 -16.37 12.54
CA ARG A 54 -10.42 -16.63 12.94
C ARG A 54 -10.52 -17.59 14.13
N ALA A 55 -9.71 -18.65 14.14
CA ALA A 55 -9.69 -19.64 15.22
C ALA A 55 -9.35 -19.03 16.59
N VAL A 56 -8.59 -17.93 16.63
CA VAL A 56 -8.25 -17.20 17.86
C VAL A 56 -9.09 -15.93 18.05
N GLY A 57 -10.24 -15.83 17.36
CA GLY A 57 -11.16 -14.69 17.46
C GLY A 57 -10.65 -13.37 16.85
N ARG A 58 -9.55 -13.39 16.09
CA ARG A 58 -9.01 -12.20 15.44
C ARG A 58 -9.62 -11.99 14.06
N LYS A 59 -9.97 -10.75 13.75
CA LYS A 59 -10.37 -10.34 12.40
C LYS A 59 -9.16 -10.42 11.46
N PRO A 60 -9.21 -11.22 10.38
CA PRO A 60 -8.13 -11.25 9.41
C PRO A 60 -8.01 -9.91 8.69
N ILE A 61 -6.79 -9.44 8.46
CA ILE A 61 -6.54 -8.24 7.67
C ILE A 61 -6.98 -8.51 6.23
N THR A 62 -7.76 -7.59 5.66
CA THR A 62 -8.16 -7.65 4.26
C THR A 62 -6.92 -7.57 3.40
N ALA A 63 -6.51 -8.70 2.84
CA ALA A 63 -5.58 -8.70 1.73
C ALA A 63 -6.36 -8.22 0.52
N HIS A 64 -6.08 -7.00 0.04
CA HIS A 64 -6.46 -6.61 -1.31
C HIS A 64 -5.96 -7.70 -2.27
N TYR A 65 -6.84 -8.11 -3.20
CA TYR A 65 -6.66 -9.17 -4.20
C TYR A 65 -6.68 -8.59 -5.61
#